data_AF-A0A1W1VRE9-F1
#
_entry.id   AF-A0A1W1VRE9-F1
#
_cell.length_a   1.000
_cell.length_b   1.000
_cell.length_c   1.000
_cell.angle_alpha   90.00
_cell.angle_beta   90.00
_cell.angle_gamma   90.00
#
_symmetry.space_group_name_H-M   'P 1'
#
loop_
_entity.id
_entity.type
_entity.pdbx_description
1 polymer ?
#
loop_
_entity_poly.entity_id
_entity_poly.type
_entity_poly.pdbx_seq_one_letter_code
_entity_poly.pdbx_strand_id
1 'polypeptide(L)'
;MFVLILTPVRADRVREVIQPYGNIVFDHAGLIDSLGIRDVLQSAARVAADALILDLDVAPGPDLLHAVQGYRIARPHTRIIVLAPGREPGDPTVAGLVGLGIYDILSASPDTDWGALVGQALAGPPATYAQAARWHVIPGLAGGEQVKEKVVIQERPAGAVTIAVIGAAPGLGCTHTALAISAFLARQGHKVALVEDSQRYAFDQYLRTVKAAEGNIKGSKELTGLIFLLIF
;
A
#
# COMPACT_ATOMS: atom_id res chain seq x y z
N MET A 1 0.71 16.50 17.31
CA MET A 1 1.26 17.46 16.33
C MET A 1 0.72 17.13 14.96
N PHE A 2 0.12 18.11 14.28
CA PHE A 2 -0.61 17.90 13.03
C PHE A 2 -0.06 18.70 11.88
N VAL A 3 -0.07 18.10 10.69
CA VAL A 3 0.16 18.75 9.41
C VAL A 3 -1.18 18.83 8.69
N LEU A 4 -1.55 20.02 8.22
CA LEU A 4 -2.76 20.25 7.44
C LEU A 4 -2.40 20.72 6.04
N ILE A 5 -2.91 20.03 5.02
CA ILE A 5 -2.84 20.44 3.61
C ILE A 5 -4.25 20.30 3.04
N LEU A 6 -4.97 21.41 2.97
CA LEU A 6 -6.43 21.42 2.77
C LEU A 6 -6.85 22.45 1.72
N THR A 7 -8.02 22.23 1.09
CA THR A 7 -8.67 23.30 0.34
C THR A 7 -9.20 24.39 1.30
N PRO A 8 -9.28 25.67 0.86
CA PRO A 8 -9.77 26.75 1.72
C PRO A 8 -11.15 26.50 2.32
N VAL A 9 -12.03 25.84 1.55
CA VAL A 9 -13.42 25.54 1.95
C VAL A 9 -13.49 24.65 3.21
N ARG A 10 -12.51 23.77 3.42
CA ARG A 10 -12.50 22.81 4.54
C ARG A 10 -11.56 23.19 5.66
N ALA A 11 -10.60 24.07 5.39
CA ALA A 11 -9.50 24.36 6.30
C ALA A 11 -9.97 24.86 7.67
N ASP A 12 -10.88 25.84 7.69
CA ASP A 12 -11.32 26.47 8.95
C ASP A 12 -12.02 25.47 9.87
N ARG A 13 -12.95 24.69 9.31
CA ARG A 13 -13.71 23.72 10.10
C ARG A 13 -12.84 22.59 10.64
N VAL A 14 -11.85 22.15 9.86
CA VAL A 14 -10.89 21.12 10.30
C VAL A 14 -9.94 21.66 11.37
N ARG A 15 -9.47 22.91 11.26
CA ARG A 15 -8.63 23.55 12.28
C ARG A 15 -9.32 23.61 13.64
N GLU A 16 -10.58 24.06 13.66
CA GLU A 16 -11.39 24.15 14.89
C GLU A 16 -11.46 22.80 15.62
N VAL A 17 -11.71 21.72 14.88
CA VAL A 17 -11.86 20.39 15.45
C VAL A 17 -10.53 19.79 15.89
N ILE A 18 -9.41 20.15 15.27
CA ILE A 18 -8.09 19.58 15.58
C ILE A 18 -7.43 20.25 16.80
N GLN A 19 -7.68 21.53 17.05
CA GLN A 19 -7.06 22.28 18.16
C GLN A 19 -7.11 21.54 19.52
N PRO A 20 -8.22 20.90 19.93
CA PRO A 20 -8.28 20.14 21.18
C PRO A 20 -7.40 18.88 21.21
N TYR A 21 -7.08 18.30 20.05
CA TYR A 21 -6.26 17.07 19.95
C TYR A 21 -4.76 17.36 19.93
N GLY A 22 -4.35 18.63 19.72
CA GLY A 22 -2.96 19.05 19.80
C GLY A 22 -2.56 20.13 18.80
N ASN A 23 -1.27 20.47 18.78
CA ASN A 23 -0.74 21.59 18.02
C ASN A 23 -0.64 21.31 16.52
N ILE A 24 -1.02 22.29 15.70
CA ILE A 24 -0.76 22.30 14.25
C ILE A 24 0.66 22.84 14.04
N VAL A 25 1.52 22.05 13.41
CA VAL A 25 2.95 22.38 13.19
C VAL A 25 3.26 22.78 11.75
N PHE A 26 2.33 22.50 10.84
CA PHE A 26 2.37 22.93 9.45
C PHE A 26 0.94 23.07 8.94
N ASP A 27 0.65 24.18 8.28
CA ASP A 27 -0.68 24.51 7.78
C ASP A 27 -0.56 25.13 6.39
N HIS A 28 -1.15 24.46 5.41
CA HIS A 28 -1.33 24.99 4.07
C HIS A 28 -2.80 24.88 3.68
N ALA A 29 -3.43 26.03 3.41
CA ALA A 29 -4.78 26.12 2.90
C ALA A 29 -4.80 26.87 1.57
N GLY A 30 -5.02 26.16 0.48
CA GLY A 30 -4.94 26.72 -0.87
C GLY A 30 -4.93 25.64 -1.94
N LEU A 31 -5.28 26.00 -3.16
CA LEU A 31 -5.06 25.13 -4.32
C LEU A 31 -3.59 25.21 -4.72
N ILE A 32 -3.03 24.06 -5.07
CA ILE A 32 -1.61 23.89 -5.41
C ILE A 32 -1.53 23.28 -6.81
N ASP A 33 -0.60 23.78 -7.61
CA ASP A 33 -0.29 23.20 -8.90
C ASP A 33 0.58 21.93 -8.78
N SER A 34 0.81 21.26 -9.91
CA SER A 34 1.57 20.01 -9.99
C SER A 34 3.01 20.14 -9.46
N LEU A 35 3.64 21.31 -9.60
CA LEU A 35 5.01 21.52 -9.12
C LEU A 35 5.03 21.84 -7.62
N GLY A 36 4.11 22.68 -7.16
CA GLY A 36 4.05 23.15 -5.78
C GLY A 36 3.67 22.06 -4.78
N ILE A 37 2.87 21.05 -5.15
CA ILE A 37 2.41 20.03 -4.20
C ILE A 37 3.59 19.23 -3.64
N ARG A 38 4.61 19.01 -4.47
CA ARG A 38 5.86 18.35 -4.06
C ARG A 38 6.60 19.17 -3.03
N ASP A 39 6.74 20.48 -3.26
CA ASP A 39 7.47 21.38 -2.37
C ASP A 39 6.76 21.57 -1.02
N VAL A 40 5.43 21.64 -1.05
CA VAL A 40 4.59 21.73 0.16
C VAL A 40 4.75 20.45 1.00
N LEU A 41 4.60 19.26 0.41
CA LEU A 41 4.76 18.01 1.15
C LEU A 41 6.20 17.78 1.62
N GLN A 42 7.21 18.17 0.83
CA GLN A 42 8.61 18.12 1.29
C GLN A 42 8.87 19.05 2.46
N SER A 43 8.29 20.25 2.45
CA SER A 43 8.39 21.20 3.56
C SER A 43 7.70 20.66 4.81
N ALA A 44 6.49 20.11 4.66
CA ALA A 44 5.77 19.47 5.74
C ALA A 44 6.53 18.26 6.31
N ALA A 45 7.24 17.50 5.46
CA ALA A 45 8.04 16.37 5.90
C ALA A 45 9.24 16.80 6.77
N ARG A 46 9.65 18.08 6.80
CA ARG A 46 10.74 18.57 7.67
C ARG A 46 10.33 18.72 9.13
N VAL A 47 9.04 18.86 9.40
CA VAL A 47 8.51 18.93 10.77
C VAL A 47 8.06 17.54 11.25
N ALA A 48 8.19 17.28 12.55
CA ALA A 48 7.69 16.06 13.15
C ALA A 48 6.19 16.20 13.40
N ALA A 49 5.39 15.26 12.87
CA ALA A 49 3.95 15.24 13.06
C ALA A 49 3.44 13.81 13.25
N ASP A 50 2.45 13.68 14.12
CA ASP A 50 1.79 12.43 14.44
C ASP A 50 0.78 12.06 13.35
N ALA A 51 0.11 13.07 12.78
CA ALA A 51 -0.80 12.90 11.67
C ALA A 51 -0.71 14.02 10.62
N LEU A 52 -0.89 13.63 9.35
CA LEU A 52 -1.11 14.49 8.19
C LEU A 52 -2.59 14.36 7.78
N ILE A 53 -3.28 15.50 7.67
CA ILE A 53 -4.63 15.57 7.12
C ILE A 53 -4.52 16.21 5.74
N LEU A 54 -4.89 15.45 4.72
CA LEU A 54 -4.70 15.79 3.31
C LEU A 54 -6.02 15.79 2.56
N ASP A 55 -6.33 16.91 1.92
CA ASP A 55 -7.46 17.04 0.99
C ASP A 55 -7.02 16.67 -0.43
N LEU A 56 -7.75 15.75 -1.10
CA LEU A 56 -7.42 15.33 -2.46
C LEU A 56 -7.71 16.39 -3.52
N ASP A 57 -8.56 17.38 -3.21
CA ASP A 57 -8.87 18.46 -4.15
C ASP A 57 -7.84 19.60 -4.10
N VAL A 58 -6.79 19.47 -3.28
CA VAL A 58 -5.74 20.49 -3.15
C VAL A 58 -4.85 20.56 -4.40
N ALA A 59 -4.69 19.46 -5.13
CA ALA A 59 -3.78 19.34 -6.28
C ALA A 59 -4.24 18.21 -7.23
N PRO A 60 -3.74 18.16 -8.48
CA PRO A 60 -4.06 17.09 -9.42
C PRO A 60 -3.65 15.70 -8.90
N GLY A 61 -4.52 14.70 -9.10
CA GLY A 61 -4.38 13.35 -8.52
C GLY A 61 -3.05 12.64 -8.77
N PRO A 62 -2.53 12.55 -10.02
CA PRO A 62 -1.25 11.88 -10.29
C PRO A 62 -0.06 12.52 -9.55
N ASP A 63 0.03 13.85 -9.56
CA ASP A 63 1.12 14.59 -8.92
C ASP A 63 1.02 14.52 -7.40
N LEU A 64 -0.20 14.61 -6.87
CA LEU A 64 -0.48 14.41 -5.45
C LEU A 64 -0.04 13.03 -5.00
N LEU A 65 -0.34 11.97 -5.76
CA LEU A 65 0.05 10.61 -5.41
C LEU A 65 1.57 10.46 -5.32
N HIS A 66 2.32 11.01 -6.28
CA HIS A 66 3.79 11.00 -6.25
C HIS A 66 4.36 11.82 -5.09
N ALA A 67 3.78 12.98 -4.79
CA ALA A 67 4.22 13.81 -3.68
C ALA A 67 3.95 13.14 -2.32
N VAL A 68 2.79 12.50 -2.16
CA VAL A 68 2.42 11.73 -0.97
C VAL A 68 3.32 10.52 -0.78
N GLN A 69 3.68 9.83 -1.86
CA GLN A 69 4.67 8.75 -1.81
C GLN A 69 6.01 9.25 -1.22
N GLY A 70 6.50 10.40 -1.69
CA GLY A 70 7.70 11.03 -1.14
C GLY A 70 7.57 11.35 0.36
N TYR A 71 6.42 11.90 0.78
CA TYR A 71 6.14 12.17 2.19
C TYR A 71 6.13 10.88 3.02
N ARG A 72 5.45 9.82 2.57
CA ARG A 72 5.37 8.52 3.26
C ARG A 72 6.75 7.88 3.42
N ILE A 73 7.63 7.99 2.43
CA ILE A 73 9.02 7.51 2.53
C ILE A 73 9.79 8.27 3.61
N ALA A 74 9.67 9.61 3.64
CA ALA A 74 10.34 10.43 4.64
C ALA A 74 9.77 10.27 6.06
N ARG A 75 8.46 9.95 6.16
CA ARG A 75 7.69 9.85 7.40
C ARG A 75 6.87 8.55 7.43
N PRO A 76 7.53 7.37 7.57
CA PRO A 76 6.87 6.07 7.46
C PRO A 76 5.77 5.85 8.49
N HIS A 77 5.91 6.42 9.70
CA HIS A 77 5.01 6.17 10.83
C HIS A 77 3.93 7.25 11.03
N THR A 78 3.96 8.35 10.27
CA THR A 78 2.93 9.39 10.40
C THR A 78 1.59 8.85 9.89
N ARG A 79 0.53 8.98 10.68
CA ARG A 79 -0.83 8.63 10.23
C ARG A 79 -1.25 9.61 9.14
N ILE A 80 -1.75 9.13 8.00
CA ILE A 80 -2.21 10.02 6.92
C ILE A 80 -3.73 9.81 6.79
N ILE A 81 -4.49 10.87 7.06
CA ILE A 81 -5.94 10.92 6.91
C ILE A 81 -6.26 11.70 5.64
N VAL A 82 -6.95 11.06 4.71
CA VAL A 82 -7.26 11.61 3.39
C VAL A 82 -8.72 11.98 3.31
N LEU A 83 -9.01 13.21 2.84
CA LEU A 83 -10.35 13.66 2.51
C LEU A 83 -10.58 13.44 1.01
N ALA A 84 -11.54 12.58 0.68
CA ALA A 84 -11.88 12.14 -0.67
C ALA A 84 -13.34 12.55 -1.02
N PRO A 85 -13.63 13.86 -1.12
CA PRO A 85 -14.96 14.39 -1.48
C PRO A 85 -15.48 13.87 -2.80
N GLY A 86 -16.71 13.36 -2.79
CA GLY A 86 -17.39 12.90 -4.00
C GLY A 86 -16.63 11.80 -4.75
N ARG A 87 -15.60 11.18 -4.14
CA ARG A 87 -14.85 10.08 -4.75
C ARG A 87 -15.57 8.77 -4.46
N GLU A 88 -15.64 7.93 -5.46
CA GLU A 88 -16.24 6.60 -5.40
C GLU A 88 -15.20 5.48 -5.54
N PRO A 89 -15.47 4.27 -5.00
CA PRO A 89 -14.67 3.09 -5.25
C PRO A 89 -14.26 2.93 -6.72
N GLY A 90 -12.96 2.76 -6.97
CA GLY A 90 -12.39 2.71 -8.32
C GLY A 90 -11.73 4.01 -8.77
N ASP A 91 -11.80 5.08 -7.98
CA ASP A 91 -10.98 6.28 -8.22
C ASP A 91 -9.48 5.92 -8.21
N PRO A 92 -8.73 6.21 -9.28
CA PRO A 92 -7.34 5.77 -9.42
C PRO A 92 -6.39 6.45 -8.43
N THR A 93 -6.70 7.68 -8.01
CA THR A 93 -5.89 8.41 -7.03
C THR A 93 -6.05 7.77 -5.66
N VAL A 94 -7.30 7.52 -5.26
CA VAL A 94 -7.60 6.90 -3.96
C VAL A 94 -7.09 5.46 -3.90
N ALA A 95 -7.28 4.68 -4.97
CA ALA A 95 -6.71 3.33 -5.08
C ALA A 95 -5.17 3.34 -4.96
N GLY A 96 -4.50 4.29 -5.62
CA GLY A 96 -3.05 4.47 -5.50
C GLY A 96 -2.61 4.76 -4.06
N LEU A 97 -3.36 5.58 -3.32
CA LEU A 97 -3.07 5.88 -1.92
C LEU A 97 -3.22 4.66 -1.01
N VAL A 98 -4.21 3.78 -1.26
CA VAL A 98 -4.31 2.50 -0.55
C VAL A 98 -3.07 1.63 -0.79
N GLY A 99 -2.57 1.60 -2.03
CA GLY A 99 -1.32 0.92 -2.39
C GLY A 99 -0.08 1.45 -1.63
N LEU A 100 -0.11 2.72 -1.19
CA LEU A 100 0.93 3.33 -0.35
C LEU A 100 0.75 3.07 1.16
N GLY A 101 -0.22 2.25 1.55
CA GLY A 101 -0.52 1.96 2.95
C GLY A 101 -1.32 3.07 3.66
N ILE A 102 -2.05 3.90 2.90
CA ILE A 102 -2.91 4.95 3.45
C ILE A 102 -4.34 4.45 3.49
N TYR A 103 -4.86 4.21 4.70
CA TYR A 103 -6.15 3.53 4.89
C TYR A 103 -7.22 4.43 5.49
N ASP A 104 -6.84 5.50 6.21
CA ASP A 104 -7.78 6.48 6.76
C ASP A 104 -8.31 7.39 5.64
N ILE A 105 -9.23 6.84 4.84
CA ILE A 105 -9.84 7.53 3.70
C ILE A 105 -11.29 7.88 4.04
N LEU A 106 -11.53 9.18 4.22
CA LEU A 106 -12.84 9.75 4.48
C LEU A 106 -13.47 10.12 3.14
N SER A 107 -14.54 9.42 2.74
CA SER A 107 -15.33 9.76 1.56
C SER A 107 -16.76 10.06 1.98
N ALA A 108 -17.25 11.21 1.50
CA ALA A 108 -18.58 11.73 1.74
C ALA A 108 -18.90 12.78 0.65
N SER A 109 -20.14 13.26 0.65
CA SER A 109 -20.54 14.38 -0.21
C SER A 109 -19.68 15.62 0.08
N PRO A 110 -19.35 16.46 -0.92
CA PRO A 110 -18.61 17.71 -0.70
C PRO A 110 -19.19 18.60 0.42
N ASP A 111 -20.51 18.64 0.57
CA ASP A 111 -21.23 19.48 1.53
C ASP A 111 -21.27 18.92 2.97
N THR A 112 -20.61 17.79 3.22
CA THR A 112 -20.57 17.16 4.55
C THR A 112 -19.74 17.98 5.54
N ASP A 113 -20.04 17.92 6.84
CA ASP A 113 -19.14 18.46 7.88
C ASP A 113 -17.87 17.60 7.97
N TRP A 114 -16.88 17.95 7.15
CA TRP A 114 -15.58 17.30 7.10
C TRP A 114 -14.80 17.43 8.42
N GLY A 115 -15.01 18.50 9.19
CA GLY A 115 -14.39 18.65 10.50
C GLY A 115 -14.88 17.58 11.46
N ALA A 116 -16.20 17.33 11.50
CA ALA A 116 -16.76 16.27 12.32
C ALA A 116 -16.23 14.88 11.93
N LEU A 117 -16.12 14.58 10.63
CA LEU A 117 -15.54 13.31 10.15
C LEU A 117 -14.07 13.15 10.54
N VAL A 118 -13.27 14.21 10.41
CA VAL A 118 -11.86 14.21 10.85
C VAL A 118 -11.77 14.00 12.36
N GLY A 119 -12.61 14.68 13.15
CA GLY A 119 -12.65 14.49 14.60
C GLY A 119 -12.97 13.05 15.00
N GLN A 120 -13.95 12.43 14.35
CA GLN A 120 -14.28 11.01 14.56
C GLN A 120 -13.12 10.08 14.20
N ALA A 121 -12.45 10.34 13.07
CA ALA A 121 -11.29 9.56 12.63
C ALA A 121 -10.13 9.68 13.62
N LEU A 122 -9.86 10.88 14.14
CA LEU A 122 -8.80 11.12 15.12
C LEU A 122 -9.07 10.46 16.47
N ALA A 123 -10.33 10.45 16.92
CA ALA A 123 -10.72 9.78 18.17
C ALA A 123 -10.67 8.24 18.06
N GLY A 124 -10.84 7.71 16.84
CA GLY A 124 -10.79 6.27 16.56
C GLY A 124 -9.37 5.74 16.32
N PRO A 125 -9.18 4.41 16.38
CA PRO A 125 -7.94 3.79 15.94
C PRO A 125 -7.71 4.04 14.43
N PRO A 126 -6.45 4.00 13.95
CA PRO A 126 -6.14 4.07 12.53
C PRO A 126 -6.92 3.03 11.72
N ALA A 127 -7.43 3.44 10.56
CA ALA A 127 -8.16 2.54 9.69
C ALA A 127 -7.29 1.37 9.22
N THR A 128 -7.94 0.24 8.97
CA THR A 128 -7.29 -0.99 8.50
C THR A 128 -7.40 -1.12 6.98
N TYR A 129 -6.52 -1.94 6.38
CA TYR A 129 -6.64 -2.29 4.97
C TYR A 129 -8.04 -2.85 4.63
N ALA A 130 -8.64 -3.67 5.50
CA ALA A 130 -9.97 -4.25 5.27
C ALA A 130 -11.05 -3.17 5.06
N GLN A 131 -10.95 -2.04 5.76
CA GLN A 131 -11.85 -0.90 5.58
C GLN A 131 -11.56 -0.15 4.27
N ALA A 132 -10.30 -0.06 3.87
CA ALA A 132 -9.87 0.63 2.65
C ALA A 132 -9.96 -0.23 1.37
N ALA A 133 -10.07 -1.56 1.49
CA ALA A 133 -10.02 -2.50 0.37
C ALA A 133 -11.07 -2.23 -0.71
N ARG A 134 -12.22 -1.63 -0.33
CA ARG A 134 -13.27 -1.21 -1.27
C ARG A 134 -12.76 -0.30 -2.39
N TRP A 135 -11.69 0.46 -2.15
CA TRP A 135 -11.11 1.38 -3.14
C TRP A 135 -10.27 0.67 -4.20
N HIS A 136 -9.79 -0.54 -3.93
CA HIS A 136 -9.16 -1.39 -4.93
C HIS A 136 -10.23 -2.09 -5.78
N VAL A 137 -10.81 -1.35 -6.73
CA VAL A 137 -11.61 -1.94 -7.79
C VAL A 137 -10.67 -2.27 -8.95
N ILE A 138 -10.45 -3.56 -9.21
CA ILE A 138 -9.70 -4.02 -10.38
C ILE A 138 -10.59 -3.80 -11.62
N PRO A 139 -10.23 -2.93 -12.57
CA PRO A 139 -10.97 -2.79 -13.81
C PRO A 139 -10.85 -4.11 -14.59
N GLY A 140 -11.95 -4.84 -14.75
CA GLY A 140 -11.99 -6.11 -15.48
C GLY A 140 -12.72 -7.28 -14.80
N LEU A 141 -13.16 -7.12 -13.54
CA LEU A 141 -13.92 -8.14 -12.80
C LEU A 141 -15.34 -7.69 -12.37
N ALA A 142 -15.83 -6.57 -12.90
CA ALA A 142 -17.20 -6.12 -12.68
C ALA A 142 -18.18 -6.88 -13.60
N GLY A 143 -18.40 -8.16 -13.30
CA GLY A 143 -19.62 -8.86 -13.70
C GLY A 143 -20.77 -8.40 -12.80
N GLY A 144 -21.92 -8.10 -13.40
CA GLY A 144 -23.05 -7.42 -12.80
C GLY A 144 -23.66 -8.06 -11.54
N GLU A 145 -24.54 -7.28 -10.93
CA GLU A 145 -25.38 -7.63 -9.78
C GLU A 145 -25.94 -9.06 -9.87
N GLN A 146 -25.75 -9.87 -8.81
CA GLN A 146 -26.84 -10.37 -7.95
C GLN A 146 -26.38 -11.47 -6.96
N VAL A 147 -27.15 -11.53 -5.87
CA VAL A 147 -27.36 -12.60 -4.88
C VAL A 147 -26.40 -12.66 -3.67
N LYS A 148 -26.99 -12.31 -2.51
CA LYS A 148 -26.51 -12.64 -1.17
C LYS A 148 -26.39 -14.16 -1.03
N GLU A 149 -25.17 -14.68 -1.00
CA GLU A 149 -24.89 -15.98 -0.41
C GLU A 149 -24.09 -15.78 0.88
N LYS A 150 -24.58 -16.39 1.97
CA LYS A 150 -23.96 -16.34 3.29
C LYS A 150 -22.67 -17.16 3.26
N VAL A 151 -21.58 -16.52 2.85
CA VAL A 151 -20.25 -17.14 2.87
C VAL A 151 -19.80 -17.21 4.33
N VAL A 152 -19.65 -18.44 4.83
CA VAL A 152 -18.87 -18.74 6.03
C VAL A 152 -17.46 -18.20 5.77
N ILE A 153 -17.10 -17.11 6.45
CA ILE A 153 -15.79 -16.48 6.34
C ILE A 153 -14.78 -17.46 6.96
N GLN A 154 -14.23 -18.34 6.13
CA GLN A 154 -12.87 -18.79 6.37
C GLN A 154 -11.98 -17.59 6.05
N GLU A 155 -11.41 -16.99 7.09
CA GLU A 155 -10.34 -16.01 6.97
C GLU A 155 -9.19 -16.64 6.19
N ARG A 156 -9.23 -16.47 4.87
CA ARG A 156 -8.04 -16.61 4.03
C ARG A 156 -7.35 -15.25 4.11
N PRO A 157 -6.04 -15.17 4.39
CA PRO A 157 -5.31 -13.92 4.23
C PRO A 157 -5.51 -13.44 2.80
N ALA A 158 -6.33 -12.39 2.66
CA ALA A 158 -6.71 -11.82 1.38
C ALA A 158 -5.60 -10.87 0.93
N GLY A 159 -4.78 -11.36 0.00
CA GLY A 159 -3.64 -10.64 -0.57
C GLY A 159 -2.45 -11.58 -0.68
N ALA A 160 -1.85 -11.67 -1.86
CA ALA A 160 -0.57 -12.35 -1.98
C ALA A 160 0.46 -11.58 -1.14
N VAL A 161 1.01 -12.20 -0.11
CA VAL A 161 2.12 -11.63 0.65
C VAL A 161 3.36 -11.72 -0.22
N THR A 162 3.83 -10.58 -0.73
CA THR A 162 5.05 -10.50 -1.54
C THR A 162 6.25 -10.22 -0.65
N ILE A 163 7.27 -11.06 -0.74
CA ILE A 163 8.58 -10.85 -0.10
C ILE A 163 9.59 -10.54 -1.20
N ALA A 164 10.17 -9.34 -1.18
CA ALA A 164 11.24 -8.96 -2.10
C ALA A 164 12.62 -9.12 -1.43
N VAL A 165 13.53 -9.83 -2.08
CA VAL A 165 14.92 -9.99 -1.63
C VAL A 165 15.85 -9.27 -2.60
N ILE A 166 16.47 -8.17 -2.14
CA ILE A 166 17.33 -7.31 -2.96
C ILE A 166 18.73 -7.25 -2.34
N GLY A 167 19.76 -7.37 -3.16
CA GLY A 167 21.16 -7.26 -2.75
C GLY A 167 21.82 -6.01 -3.33
N ALA A 168 22.73 -5.39 -2.59
CA ALA A 168 23.49 -4.22 -3.03
C ALA A 168 24.50 -4.52 -4.16
N ALA A 169 24.84 -5.79 -4.39
CA ALA A 169 25.77 -6.27 -5.41
C ALA A 169 25.48 -7.73 -5.79
N PRO A 170 25.95 -8.21 -6.96
CA PRO A 170 25.89 -9.62 -7.33
C PRO A 170 26.65 -10.51 -6.32
N GLY A 171 26.11 -11.70 -6.03
CA GLY A 171 26.77 -12.68 -5.16
C GLY A 171 26.47 -12.54 -3.66
N LEU A 172 25.65 -11.58 -3.24
CA LEU A 172 25.27 -11.38 -1.82
C LEU A 172 24.22 -12.39 -1.29
N GLY A 173 23.95 -13.46 -2.04
CA GLY A 173 23.10 -14.55 -1.55
C GLY A 173 21.59 -14.31 -1.65
N CYS A 174 21.11 -13.41 -2.53
CA CYS A 174 19.67 -13.21 -2.74
C CYS A 174 18.96 -14.51 -3.15
N THR A 175 19.53 -15.26 -4.10
CA THR A 175 19.01 -16.57 -4.53
C THR A 175 18.97 -17.58 -3.38
N HIS A 176 20.01 -17.59 -2.54
CA HIS A 176 20.07 -18.47 -1.37
C HIS A 176 19.00 -18.11 -0.34
N THR A 177 18.80 -16.82 -0.10
CA THR A 177 17.78 -16.31 0.82
C THR A 177 16.38 -16.64 0.32
N ALA A 178 16.11 -16.44 -0.97
CA ALA A 178 14.84 -16.82 -1.60
C ALA A 178 14.58 -18.33 -1.46
N LEU A 179 15.58 -19.17 -1.72
CA LEU A 179 15.48 -20.61 -1.53
C LEU A 179 15.21 -21.00 -0.06
N ALA A 180 15.85 -20.35 0.90
CA ALA A 180 15.66 -20.61 2.32
C ALA A 180 14.23 -20.27 2.78
N ILE A 181 13.67 -19.16 2.30
CA ILE A 181 12.27 -18.77 2.55
C ILE A 181 11.32 -19.81 1.94
N SER A 182 11.55 -20.22 0.69
CA SER A 182 10.76 -21.25 0.03
C SER A 182 10.78 -22.57 0.79
N ALA A 183 11.95 -23.02 1.25
CA ALA A 183 12.11 -24.24 2.02
C ALA A 183 11.41 -24.17 3.38
N PHE A 184 11.48 -23.01 4.05
CA PHE A 184 10.75 -22.78 5.29
C PHE A 184 9.24 -22.90 5.09
N LEU A 185 8.68 -22.25 4.07
CA LEU A 185 7.24 -22.30 3.76
C LEU A 185 6.77 -23.71 3.39
N ALA A 186 7.58 -24.46 2.62
CA ALA A 186 7.28 -25.85 2.29
C ALA A 186 7.23 -26.73 3.55
N ARG A 187 8.15 -26.53 4.51
CA ARG A 187 8.14 -27.24 5.80
C ARG A 187 6.93 -26.90 6.68
N GLN A 188 6.31 -25.75 6.50
CA GLN A 188 5.04 -25.38 7.14
C GLN A 188 3.81 -26.01 6.45
N GLY A 189 4.01 -26.85 5.43
CA GLY A 189 2.93 -27.54 4.72
C GLY A 189 2.31 -26.74 3.56
N HIS A 190 2.90 -25.60 3.19
CA HIS A 190 2.45 -24.84 2.04
C HIS A 190 2.98 -25.44 0.72
N LYS A 191 2.17 -25.37 -0.34
CA LYS A 191 2.63 -25.67 -1.70
C LYS A 191 3.49 -24.52 -2.19
N VAL A 192 4.75 -24.80 -2.50
CA VAL A 192 5.72 -23.79 -2.93
C VAL A 192 6.23 -24.16 -4.31
N ALA A 193 6.20 -23.17 -5.21
CA ALA A 193 6.88 -23.21 -6.49
C ALA A 193 7.97 -22.15 -6.49
N LEU A 194 9.13 -22.47 -7.04
CA LEU A 194 10.23 -21.52 -7.22
C LEU A 194 10.57 -21.44 -8.71
N VAL A 195 10.59 -20.21 -9.21
CA VAL A 195 10.90 -19.87 -10.61
C VAL A 195 12.16 -19.02 -10.60
N GLU A 196 13.19 -19.46 -11.32
CA GLU A 196 14.34 -18.61 -11.63
C GLU A 196 14.14 -17.98 -13.02
N ASP A 197 14.09 -16.65 -13.06
CA ASP A 197 14.21 -15.85 -14.28
C ASP A 197 15.50 -15.03 -14.18
N SER A 198 16.60 -15.67 -14.57
CA SER A 198 17.95 -15.16 -14.40
C SER A 198 18.77 -15.47 -15.65
N GLN A 199 19.48 -14.46 -16.15
CA GLN A 199 20.48 -14.63 -17.21
C GLN A 199 21.73 -15.41 -16.75
N ARG A 200 21.82 -15.73 -15.45
CA ARG A 200 22.91 -16.50 -14.84
C ARG A 200 22.36 -17.79 -14.24
N TYR A 201 22.91 -18.93 -14.67
CA TYR A 201 22.49 -20.28 -14.28
C TYR A 201 22.90 -20.69 -12.85
N ALA A 202 22.91 -19.77 -11.89
CA ALA A 202 23.36 -20.04 -10.53
C ALA A 202 22.46 -21.05 -9.81
N PHE A 203 21.15 -20.96 -10.01
CA PHE A 203 20.21 -21.89 -9.42
C PHE A 203 20.21 -23.26 -10.12
N ASP A 204 20.31 -23.30 -11.46
CA ASP A 204 20.48 -24.56 -12.21
C ASP A 204 21.74 -25.32 -11.74
N GLN A 205 22.87 -24.63 -11.56
CA GLN A 205 24.09 -25.23 -11.01
C GLN A 205 23.88 -25.80 -9.61
N TYR A 206 23.15 -25.09 -8.76
CA TYR A 206 22.79 -25.59 -7.43
C TYR A 206 21.96 -26.87 -7.53
N LEU A 207 20.90 -26.89 -8.35
CA LEU A 207 20.03 -28.06 -8.55
C LEU A 207 20.80 -29.28 -9.05
N ARG A 208 21.78 -29.09 -9.95
CA ARG A 208 22.68 -30.16 -10.41
C ARG A 208 23.56 -30.69 -9.29
N THR A 209 24.09 -29.79 -8.46
CA THR A 209 25.00 -30.16 -7.35
C THR A 209 24.28 -30.97 -6.29
N VAL A 210 23.05 -30.58 -5.94
CA VAL A 210 22.21 -31.32 -4.97
C VAL A 210 21.50 -32.53 -5.58
N LYS A 211 21.71 -32.80 -6.89
CA LYS A 211 21.12 -33.92 -7.63
C LYS A 211 19.59 -33.97 -7.51
N ALA A 212 18.94 -32.82 -7.72
CA ALA A 212 17.48 -32.73 -7.72
C ALA A 212 16.86 -33.71 -8.74
N ALA A 213 15.78 -34.37 -8.35
CA ALA A 213 15.06 -35.31 -9.20
C ALA A 213 14.29 -34.56 -10.30
N GLU A 214 13.88 -35.25 -11.37
CA GLU A 214 12.90 -34.70 -12.31
C GLU A 214 11.55 -34.56 -11.60
N GLY A 215 10.90 -33.42 -11.79
CA GLY A 215 9.56 -33.16 -11.27
C GLY A 215 8.47 -33.67 -12.20
N ASN A 216 7.23 -33.60 -11.72
CA ASN A 216 6.05 -34.08 -12.45
C ASN A 216 5.59 -33.15 -13.58
N ILE A 217 6.21 -31.97 -13.73
CA ILE A 217 5.95 -31.02 -14.81
C ILE A 217 7.16 -31.04 -15.77
N LYS A 218 6.91 -31.02 -17.08
CA LYS A 218 7.99 -31.00 -18.08
C LYS A 218 8.90 -29.78 -17.85
N GLY A 219 10.20 -30.02 -17.67
CA GLY A 219 11.18 -28.96 -17.39
C GLY A 219 11.27 -28.55 -15.91
N SER A 220 10.54 -29.23 -15.01
CA SER A 220 10.64 -28.99 -13.57
C SER A 220 11.59 -29.96 -12.88
N LYS A 221 12.19 -29.52 -11.77
CA LYS A 221 12.95 -30.36 -10.84
C LYS A 221 12.22 -30.47 -9.52
N GLU A 222 12.46 -31.54 -8.77
CA GLU A 222 11.91 -31.74 -7.44
C GLU A 222 13.01 -32.04 -6.41
N LEU A 223 12.94 -31.39 -5.25
CA LEU A 223 13.79 -31.67 -4.10
C LEU A 223 12.97 -31.55 -2.82
N THR A 224 12.79 -32.67 -2.13
CA THR A 224 12.18 -32.70 -0.78
C THR A 224 10.80 -32.03 -0.69
N GLY A 225 9.97 -32.17 -1.73
CA GLY A 225 8.63 -31.57 -1.81
C GLY A 225 8.57 -30.14 -2.36
N LEU A 226 9.70 -29.56 -2.77
CA LEU A 226 9.75 -28.31 -3.54
C LEU A 226 9.77 -28.61 -5.04
N ILE A 227 8.88 -27.96 -5.79
CA ILE A 227 8.87 -28.00 -7.26
C ILE A 227 9.56 -26.75 -7.78
N PHE A 228 10.56 -26.96 -8.63
CA PHE A 228 11.36 -25.91 -9.26
C PHE A 228 11.05 -25.86 -10.75
N LEU A 229 10.79 -24.67 -11.28
CA LEU A 229 10.62 -24.46 -12.71
C LEU A 229 11.76 -23.57 -13.22
N LEU A 230 12.51 -24.06 -14.18
CA LEU A 230 13.52 -23.27 -14.89
C LEU A 230 12.89 -22.78 -16.19
N ILE A 231 12.72 -21.47 -16.31
CA ILE A 231 12.24 -20.83 -17.53
C ILE A 231 13.49 -20.34 -18.26
N PHE A 232 13.79 -20.95 -19.41
CA PHE A 232 14.92 -20.60 -20.27
C PHE A 232 14.45 -19.82 -21.49
#